data_AF-A0AAE4DIR2-F1
#
_entry.id   AF-A0AAE4DIR2-F1
#
_cell.length_a   1.000
_cell.length_b   1.000
_cell.length_c   1.000
_cell.angle_alpha   90.00
_cell.angle_beta   90.00
_cell.angle_gamma   90.00
#
_symmetry.space_group_name_H-M   'P 1'
#
loop_
_entity.id
_entity.type
_entity.pdbx_description
1 polymer ?
#
loop_
_entity_poly.entity_id
_entity_poly.type
_entity_poly.pdbx_seq_one_letter_code
_entity_poly.pdbx_strand_id
1 'polypeptide(L)'
;GTIVPDYPRLAQLWWSNVAAAVTGEVNPQEAMDNLASEQDRVMERLERAGVQDNCGPRMNEERSAEYWFDQPGAPKPALDNEKPQGETVPYDELVASWREAM
;
A
#
# COMPACT_ATOMS: atom_id res chain seq x y z
N GLY A 1 2.24 19.91 -15.08
CA GLY A 1 2.88 20.28 -13.81
C GLY A 1 2.59 19.19 -12.81
N THR A 2 3.54 18.88 -11.94
CA THR A 2 3.53 17.76 -10.97
C THR A 2 2.22 17.71 -10.20
N ILE A 3 1.43 16.65 -10.40
CA ILE A 3 0.07 16.49 -9.84
C ILE A 3 0.12 16.06 -8.35
N VAL A 4 1.33 15.96 -7.77
CA VAL A 4 1.54 15.52 -6.38
C VAL A 4 1.88 16.74 -5.51
N PRO A 5 1.07 17.04 -4.48
CA PRO A 5 1.34 18.14 -3.55
C PRO A 5 2.72 17.99 -2.88
N ASP A 6 3.55 19.05 -2.90
CA ASP A 6 4.87 19.12 -2.27
C ASP A 6 5.68 17.80 -2.28
N TYR A 7 5.81 17.19 -3.46
CA TYR A 7 6.54 15.93 -3.67
C TYR A 7 7.93 15.91 -3.02
N PRO A 8 8.75 16.98 -3.06
CA PRO A 8 10.07 16.97 -2.40
C PRO A 8 10.02 16.69 -0.90
N ARG A 9 8.96 17.12 -0.19
CA ARG A 9 8.79 16.81 1.24
C ARG A 9 8.26 15.40 1.44
N LEU A 10 7.25 14.99 0.66
CA LEU A 10 6.66 13.65 0.79
C LEU A 10 7.66 12.53 0.45
N ALA A 11 8.50 12.73 -0.57
CA ALA A 11 9.49 11.75 -0.99
C ALA A 11 10.62 11.54 0.02
N GLN A 12 10.90 12.50 0.90
CA GLN A 12 11.90 12.33 1.96
C GLN A 12 11.43 11.33 3.03
N LEU A 13 10.12 11.29 3.30
CA LEU A 13 9.52 10.37 4.28
C LEU A 13 9.66 8.91 3.84
N TRP A 14 9.63 8.66 2.52
CA TRP A 14 9.76 7.32 1.95
C TRP A 14 11.06 6.63 2.40
N TRP A 15 12.20 7.31 2.27
CA TRP A 15 13.50 6.68 2.54
C TRP A 15 13.67 6.29 4.01
N SER A 16 13.20 7.11 4.95
CA SER A 16 13.26 6.80 6.38
C SER A 16 12.43 5.57 6.73
N ASN A 17 11.19 5.49 6.23
CA ASN A 17 10.29 4.38 6.54
C ASN A 17 10.73 3.07 5.86
N VAL A 18 11.18 3.13 4.60
CA VAL A 18 11.69 1.94 3.90
C VAL A 18 12.96 1.40 4.55
N ALA A 19 13.87 2.28 5.00
CA ALA A 19 15.08 1.84 5.68
C ALA A 19 14.75 0.99 6.90
N ALA A 20 13.80 1.43 7.75
CA ALA A 20 13.38 0.70 8.94
C ALA A 20 12.75 -0.67 8.62
N ALA A 21 12.00 -0.78 7.52
CA ALA A 21 11.47 -2.07 7.05
C ALA A 21 12.56 -3.02 6.55
N VAL A 22 13.52 -2.50 5.77
CA VAL A 22 14.60 -3.29 5.17
C VAL A 22 15.60 -3.78 6.23
N THR A 23 15.85 -2.99 7.27
CA THR A 23 16.70 -3.40 8.41
C THR A 23 15.97 -4.33 9.37
N GLY A 24 14.65 -4.48 9.25
CA GLY A 24 13.83 -5.31 10.13
C GLY A 24 13.55 -4.67 11.49
N GLU A 25 13.77 -3.36 11.63
CA GLU A 25 13.39 -2.61 12.85
C GLU A 25 11.87 -2.61 13.05
N VAL A 26 11.12 -2.53 11.94
CA VAL A 26 9.66 -2.65 11.91
C VAL A 26 9.26 -3.61 10.78
N ASN A 27 8.05 -4.17 10.87
CA ASN A 27 7.53 -4.98 9.78
C ASN A 27 7.07 -4.09 8.60
N PRO A 28 6.92 -4.66 7.38
CA PRO A 28 6.53 -3.86 6.21
C PRO A 28 5.19 -3.12 6.36
N GLN A 29 4.21 -3.70 7.05
CA GLN A 29 2.92 -3.05 7.26
C GLN A 29 3.08 -1.81 8.14
N GLU A 30 3.77 -1.95 9.28
CA GLU A 30 4.03 -0.85 10.21
C GLU A 30 4.83 0.29 9.56
N ALA A 31 5.82 -0.03 8.72
CA ALA A 31 6.55 1.00 7.97
C ALA A 31 5.64 1.79 7.00
N MET A 32 4.72 1.12 6.31
CA MET A 32 3.78 1.77 5.40
C MET A 32 2.72 2.58 6.13
N ASP A 33 2.24 2.10 7.29
CA ASP A 33 1.29 2.82 8.15
C ASP A 33 1.93 4.11 8.71
N ASN A 34 3.19 4.02 9.17
CA ASN A 34 3.96 5.17 9.61
C ASN A 34 4.14 6.20 8.50
N LEU A 35 4.55 5.74 7.31
CA LEU A 35 4.70 6.60 6.13
C LEU A 35 3.38 7.31 5.79
N ALA A 36 2.25 6.59 5.75
CA ALA A 36 0.95 7.16 5.45
C ALA A 36 0.59 8.26 6.47
N SER A 37 0.74 7.98 7.77
CA SER A 37 0.46 8.97 8.82
C SER A 37 1.34 10.22 8.70
N GLU A 38 2.62 10.06 8.37
CA GLU A 38 3.53 11.20 8.18
C GLU A 38 3.17 12.03 6.95
N GLN A 39 2.80 11.38 5.85
CA GLN A 39 2.35 12.06 4.64
C GLN A 39 1.05 12.84 4.90
N ASP A 40 0.09 12.26 5.61
CA ASP A 40 -1.16 12.93 5.99
C ASP A 40 -0.90 14.19 6.81
N ARG A 41 0.02 14.14 7.79
CA ARG A 41 0.40 15.32 8.58
C ARG A 41 1.02 16.43 7.73
N VAL A 42 1.76 16.09 6.68
CA VAL A 42 2.29 17.08 5.73
C VAL A 42 1.15 17.67 4.91
N MET A 43 0.26 16.84 4.38
CA MET A 43 -0.87 17.27 3.56
C MET A 43 -1.86 18.15 4.35
N GLU A 44 -2.18 17.79 5.59
CA GLU A 44 -3.04 18.59 6.49
C GLU A 44 -2.46 20.00 6.72
N ARG A 45 -1.14 20.09 6.91
CA ARG A 45 -0.47 21.39 7.06
C ARG A 45 -0.53 22.21 5.77
N LEU A 46 -0.43 21.57 4.60
CA LEU A 46 -0.54 22.22 3.30
C LEU A 46 -1.96 22.73 3.04
N GLU A 47 -2.98 21.92 3.36
CA GLU A 47 -4.39 22.32 3.30
C GLU A 47 -4.64 23.56 4.16
N ARG A 48 -4.23 23.51 5.44
CA ARG A 48 -4.41 24.62 6.38
C ARG A 48 -3.68 25.89 5.95
N ALA A 49 -2.50 25.75 5.37
CA ALA A 49 -1.70 26.90 4.95
C ALA A 49 -2.21 27.55 3.65
N GLY A 50 -3.01 26.85 2.85
CA GLY A 50 -3.62 27.39 1.63
C GLY A 50 -2.60 27.84 0.57
N VAL A 51 -1.39 27.27 0.57
CA VAL A 51 -0.26 27.73 -0.26
C VAL A 51 -0.46 27.39 -1.75
N GLN A 52 -1.35 26.45 -2.05
CA GLN A 52 -1.65 26.03 -3.43
C GLN A 52 -2.99 26.62 -3.88
N ASP A 53 -2.94 27.67 -4.71
CA ASP A 53 -4.12 28.38 -5.21
C ASP A 53 -5.05 27.51 -6.06
N ASN A 54 -4.48 26.53 -6.80
CA ASN A 54 -5.22 25.62 -7.67
C ASN A 54 -4.97 24.16 -7.27
N CYS A 55 -6.06 23.42 -7.02
CA CYS A 55 -6.04 21.99 -6.72
C CYS A 55 -5.15 21.60 -5.51
N GLY A 56 -5.14 22.42 -4.46
CA GLY A 56 -4.49 22.07 -3.20
C GLY A 56 -5.08 20.81 -2.56
N PRO A 57 -4.30 20.11 -1.71
CA PRO A 57 -4.78 18.93 -1.00
C PRO A 57 -5.97 19.29 -0.12
N ARG A 58 -6.94 18.37 -0.07
CA ARG A 58 -8.05 18.39 0.88
C ARG A 58 -8.07 17.04 1.60
N MET A 59 -7.99 17.07 2.92
CA MET A 59 -8.00 15.84 3.70
C MET A 59 -9.39 15.22 3.67
N ASN A 60 -9.42 13.90 3.48
CA ASN A 60 -10.63 13.11 3.63
C ASN A 60 -10.81 12.70 5.10
N GLU A 61 -12.02 12.29 5.46
CA GLU A 61 -12.24 11.61 6.74
C GLU A 61 -11.46 10.31 6.80
N GLU A 62 -10.94 9.97 7.99
CA GLU A 62 -10.32 8.68 8.22
C GLU A 62 -11.30 7.53 7.99
N ARG A 63 -10.78 6.45 7.43
CA ARG A 63 -11.52 5.22 7.11
C ARG A 63 -10.71 4.02 7.57
N SER A 64 -11.41 2.96 7.99
CA SER A 64 -10.78 1.70 8.35
C SER A 64 -10.16 1.02 7.13
N ALA A 65 -9.21 0.11 7.36
CA ALA A 65 -8.66 -0.73 6.28
C ALA A 65 -9.76 -1.54 5.58
N GLU A 66 -10.75 -2.04 6.33
CA GLU A 66 -11.88 -2.81 5.78
C GLU A 66 -12.66 -2.04 4.72
N TYR A 67 -12.94 -0.75 4.98
CA TYR A 67 -13.60 0.11 4.01
C TYR A 67 -12.85 0.15 2.67
N TRP A 68 -11.51 0.13 2.72
CA TRP A 68 -10.67 0.12 1.52
C TRP A 68 -10.63 -1.25 0.87
N PHE A 69 -10.59 -2.35 1.64
CA PHE A 69 -10.61 -3.72 1.12
C PHE A 69 -11.93 -4.07 0.40
N ASP A 70 -13.04 -3.46 0.81
CA ASP A 70 -14.35 -3.64 0.19
C ASP A 70 -14.53 -2.90 -1.15
N GLN A 71 -13.58 -2.02 -1.54
CA GLN A 71 -13.72 -1.24 -2.77
C GLN A 71 -13.52 -2.09 -4.03
N PRO A 72 -14.20 -1.77 -5.15
CA PRO A 72 -13.96 -2.41 -6.43
C PRO A 72 -12.50 -2.27 -6.86
N GLY A 73 -11.81 -3.40 -7.11
CA GLY A 73 -10.39 -3.40 -7.51
C GLY A 73 -9.40 -3.14 -6.37
N ALA A 74 -9.85 -3.15 -5.12
CA ALA A 74 -9.02 -2.96 -3.94
C ALA A 74 -7.89 -4.00 -3.78
N PRO A 75 -6.82 -3.64 -3.06
CA PRO A 75 -5.85 -4.61 -2.57
C PRO A 75 -6.54 -5.66 -1.69
N LYS A 76 -5.98 -6.87 -1.66
CA LYS A 76 -6.52 -7.96 -0.85
C LYS A 76 -5.99 -7.87 0.59
N PRO A 77 -6.83 -8.14 1.61
CA PRO A 77 -6.36 -8.26 2.98
C PRO A 77 -5.38 -9.43 3.09
N ALA A 78 -4.56 -9.40 4.15
CA ALA A 78 -3.69 -10.51 4.48
C ALA A 78 -4.52 -11.78 4.69
N LEU A 79 -4.01 -12.90 4.17
CA LEU A 79 -4.63 -14.22 4.37
C LEU A 79 -4.03 -14.87 5.62
N ASP A 80 -4.82 -15.72 6.29
CA ASP A 80 -4.33 -16.52 7.43
C ASP A 80 -3.12 -17.40 7.05
N ASN A 81 -3.03 -17.82 5.78
CA ASN A 81 -1.92 -18.61 5.26
C ASN A 81 -1.56 -18.20 3.82
N GLU A 82 -0.62 -17.27 3.68
CA GLU A 82 -0.06 -16.86 2.38
C GLU A 82 1.03 -17.81 1.85
N LYS A 83 1.46 -18.78 2.65
CA LYS A 83 2.53 -19.72 2.32
C LYS A 83 2.10 -21.15 2.63
N PRO A 84 1.05 -21.68 1.96
CA PRO A 84 0.65 -23.05 2.14
C PRO A 84 1.79 -23.99 1.78
N GLN A 85 1.85 -25.14 2.47
CA GLN A 85 2.80 -26.18 2.16
C GLN A 85 2.58 -26.64 0.71
N GLY A 86 3.66 -26.71 -0.07
CA GLY A 86 3.58 -27.21 -1.44
C GLY A 86 3.16 -28.68 -1.46
N GLU A 87 2.27 -29.03 -2.39
CA GLU A 87 1.81 -30.39 -2.65
C GLU A 87 2.43 -30.92 -3.95
N THR A 88 2.84 -32.19 -3.96
CA THR A 88 3.38 -32.84 -5.16
C THR A 88 2.26 -33.49 -5.96
N VAL A 89 2.19 -33.23 -7.26
CA VAL A 89 1.23 -33.86 -8.18
C VAL A 89 1.98 -34.78 -9.15
N PRO A 90 1.49 -36.01 -9.42
CA PRO A 90 2.03 -36.86 -10.48
C PRO A 90 2.05 -36.15 -11.84
N TYR A 91 3.13 -36.34 -12.60
CA TYR A 91 3.31 -35.65 -13.89
C TYR A 91 2.16 -35.90 -14.88
N ASP A 92 1.70 -37.14 -14.99
CA ASP A 92 0.63 -37.50 -15.93
C ASP A 92 -0.71 -36.84 -15.58
N GLU A 93 -1.00 -36.67 -14.28
CA GLU A 93 -2.19 -35.97 -13.78
C GLU A 93 -2.12 -34.46 -14.05
N LEU A 94 -0.95 -33.85 -13.83
CA LEU A 94 -0.72 -32.45 -14.17
C LEU A 94 -0.96 -32.19 -15.66
N VAL A 95 -0.41 -33.03 -16.54
CA VAL A 95 -0.58 -32.90 -18.00
C VAL A 95 -2.03 -33.11 -18.43
N ALA A 96 -2.77 -34.03 -17.79
CA ALA A 96 -4.19 -34.24 -18.06
C ALA A 96 -5.03 -33.00 -17.73
N SER A 97 -4.81 -32.40 -16.54
CA SER A 97 -5.55 -31.21 -16.09
C SER A 97 -5.40 -30.02 -17.05
N TRP A 98 -4.22 -29.85 -17.66
CA TRP A 98 -3.96 -28.79 -18.63
C TRP A 98 -4.65 -29.01 -19.97
N ARG A 99 -4.82 -30.28 -20.38
CA ARG A 99 -5.55 -30.63 -21.61
C ARG A 99 -7.04 -30.44 -21.47
N GLU A 100 -7.59 -30.64 -20.27
CA GLU A 100 -9.02 -30.44 -19.97
C GLU A 100 -9.39 -28.96 -19.76
N ALA A 101 -8.44 -28.13 -19.32
CA ALA A 101 -8.63 -26.69 -19.15
C ALA A 101 -8.51 -25.87 -20.46
N MET A 102 -8.14 -26.53 -21.57
CA MET A 102 -8.10 -25.96 -22.93
C MET A 102 -9.41 -26.21 -23.67
#